data_AF-A0A353F5D6-F1
#
_entry.id   AF-A0A353F5D6-F1
#
_cell.length_a   1.000
_cell.length_b   1.000
_cell.length_c   1.000
_cell.angle_alpha   90.00
_cell.angle_beta   90.00
_cell.angle_gamma   90.00
#
_symmetry.space_group_name_H-M   'P 1'
#
loop_
_entity.id
_entity.type
_entity.pdbx_description
1 polymer ?
#
loop_
_entity_poly.entity_id
_entity_poly.type
_entity_poly.pdbx_seq_one_letter_code
_entity_poly.pdbx_strand_id
1 'polypeptide(L)'
;MKAKIGNPNEPWCPVCEDHTEYHLKEIRPGKTRAMYTCNECGSNTWSPTNPFLFGVVVIVLILGLNFLMFAADKNNTAQLQPGEILLGKIAALGMSIFMLAVVWGNSKHWRKFQKWRKKLYQEKIDAVLEQK
;
A
#
# COMPACT_ATOMS: atom_id res chain seq x y z
N MET A 1 -14.15 -17.42 18.59
CA MET A 1 -14.51 -17.07 17.20
C MET A 1 -13.66 -17.90 16.26
N LYS A 2 -14.23 -18.54 15.23
CA LYS A 2 -13.46 -19.34 14.26
C LYS A 2 -12.49 -18.41 13.54
N ALA A 3 -11.18 -18.61 13.72
CA ALA A 3 -10.15 -17.91 12.95
C ALA A 3 -10.44 -18.14 11.45
N LYS A 4 -11.04 -17.15 10.78
CA LYS A 4 -11.27 -17.21 9.34
C LYS A 4 -9.88 -17.23 8.69
N ILE A 5 -9.66 -18.16 7.76
CA ILE A 5 -8.44 -18.14 6.93
C ILE A 5 -8.40 -16.75 6.31
N GLY A 6 -7.39 -15.96 6.65
CA GLY A 6 -7.37 -14.54 6.35
C GLY A 6 -7.57 -14.27 4.86
N ASN A 7 -8.67 -13.62 4.52
CA ASN A 7 -8.97 -13.24 3.15
C ASN A 7 -8.01 -12.10 2.76
N PRO A 8 -7.12 -12.28 1.77
CA PRO A 8 -6.17 -11.24 1.37
C PRO A 8 -6.85 -9.97 0.83
N ASN A 9 -8.11 -10.07 0.40
CA ASN A 9 -8.89 -8.94 -0.09
C ASN A 9 -9.51 -8.11 1.05
N GLU A 10 -9.50 -8.64 2.27
CA GLU A 10 -9.90 -7.90 3.45
C GLU A 10 -8.66 -7.24 4.06
N PRO A 11 -8.74 -5.95 4.39
CA PRO A 11 -7.71 -5.33 5.19
C PRO A 11 -7.43 -6.05 6.51
N TRP A 12 -6.17 -5.94 6.89
CA TRP A 12 -5.58 -6.68 7.99
C TRP A 12 -4.78 -5.71 8.87
N CYS A 13 -4.85 -5.93 10.17
CA CYS A 13 -4.15 -5.11 11.16
C CYS A 13 -2.79 -5.70 11.53
N PRO A 14 -1.67 -5.00 11.28
CA PRO A 14 -0.33 -5.50 11.56
C PRO A 14 0.05 -5.44 13.04
N VAL A 15 -0.80 -4.86 13.88
CA VAL A 15 -0.59 -4.73 15.34
C VAL A 15 -1.41 -5.79 16.08
N CYS A 16 -2.69 -5.93 15.76
CA CYS A 16 -3.56 -6.94 16.37
C CYS A 16 -3.37 -8.33 15.75
N GLU A 17 -2.72 -8.41 14.59
CA GLU A 17 -2.62 -9.64 13.81
C GLU A 17 -4.00 -10.27 13.53
N ASP A 18 -4.99 -9.44 13.18
CA ASP A 18 -6.34 -9.91 12.84
C ASP A 18 -6.97 -9.06 11.72
N HIS A 19 -7.98 -9.63 11.05
CA HIS A 19 -8.86 -8.89 10.16
C HIS A 19 -9.85 -8.07 10.97
N THR A 20 -10.08 -6.83 10.57
CA THR A 20 -10.88 -5.87 11.34
C THR A 20 -11.98 -5.29 10.46
N GLU A 21 -13.17 -5.08 11.00
CA GLU A 21 -14.21 -4.29 10.33
C GLU A 21 -13.80 -2.82 10.23
N TYR A 22 -14.17 -2.14 9.14
CA TYR A 22 -13.82 -0.73 8.89
C TYR A 22 -14.84 0.22 9.48
N HIS A 23 -14.37 1.32 10.06
CA HIS A 23 -15.19 2.51 10.22
C HIS A 23 -14.52 3.71 9.55
N LEU A 24 -15.36 4.57 8.95
CA LEU A 24 -14.93 5.86 8.44
C LEU A 24 -14.47 6.71 9.63
N LYS A 25 -13.20 7.12 9.66
CA LYS A 25 -12.71 8.03 10.69
C LYS A 25 -13.16 9.45 10.38
N GLU A 26 -13.88 10.08 11.30
CA GLU A 26 -14.10 11.52 11.28
C GLU A 26 -12.78 12.23 11.56
N ILE A 27 -12.31 13.02 10.59
CA ILE A 27 -11.10 13.84 10.76
C ILE A 27 -11.48 15.20 11.36
N ARG A 28 -12.72 15.64 11.08
CA ARG A 28 -13.36 16.85 11.62
C ARG A 28 -14.86 16.59 11.74
N PRO A 29 -15.59 17.34 12.58
CA PRO A 29 -17.05 17.24 12.65
C PRO A 29 -17.65 17.39 11.24
N GLY A 30 -18.37 16.37 10.75
CA GLY A 30 -19.00 16.39 9.43
C GLY A 30 -18.07 16.12 8.23
N LYS A 31 -16.79 15.79 8.45
CA LYS A 31 -15.88 15.28 7.41
C LYS A 31 -15.31 13.93 7.81
N THR A 32 -15.98 12.89 7.34
CA THR A 32 -15.47 11.52 7.31
C THR A 32 -14.47 11.37 6.16
N ARG A 33 -13.30 10.82 6.45
CA ARG A 33 -12.43 10.24 5.41
C ARG A 33 -12.45 8.74 5.63
N ALA A 34 -12.51 7.97 4.55
CA ALA A 34 -12.23 6.55 4.62
C ALA A 34 -10.76 6.36 5.02
N MET A 35 -10.50 6.36 6.32
CA MET A 35 -9.26 5.88 6.90
C MET A 35 -9.54 4.47 7.36
N TYR A 36 -8.86 3.52 6.72
CA TYR A 36 -8.85 2.13 7.12
C TYR A 36 -8.04 2.03 8.43
N THR A 37 -8.72 2.00 9.57
CA THR A 37 -8.10 1.86 10.89
C THR A 37 -8.65 0.66 11.64
N CYS A 38 -7.82 0.05 12.47
CA CYS A 38 -8.19 -1.07 13.32
C CYS A 38 -9.10 -0.59 14.47
N ASN A 39 -10.21 -1.31 14.72
CA ASN A 39 -11.13 -0.98 15.81
C ASN A 39 -10.55 -1.20 17.21
N GLU A 40 -9.61 -2.14 17.35
CA GLU A 40 -9.05 -2.48 18.67
C GLU A 40 -7.90 -1.56 19.07
N CYS A 41 -6.97 -1.28 18.15
CA CYS A 41 -5.74 -0.56 18.45
C CYS A 41 -5.60 0.79 17.72
N GLY A 42 -6.55 1.14 16.85
CA GLY A 42 -6.53 2.41 16.09
C GLY A 42 -5.42 2.51 15.04
N SER A 43 -4.61 1.46 14.83
CA SER A 43 -3.53 1.46 13.84
C SER A 43 -4.08 1.46 12.41
N ASN A 44 -3.26 1.92 11.46
CA ASN A 44 -3.63 1.90 10.05
C ASN A 44 -3.73 0.46 9.55
N THR A 45 -4.82 0.13 8.88
CA THR A 45 -5.09 -1.16 8.24
C THR A 45 -5.25 -0.94 6.74
N TRP A 46 -4.89 -1.90 5.91
CA TRP A 46 -5.21 -1.88 4.48
C TRP A 46 -5.07 -3.30 3.92
N SER A 47 -5.68 -3.56 2.76
CA SER A 47 -5.57 -4.86 2.12
C SER A 47 -4.11 -5.14 1.80
N PRO A 48 -3.55 -6.26 2.28
CA PRO A 48 -2.20 -6.68 1.91
C PRO A 48 -2.20 -6.94 0.41
N THR A 49 -1.55 -6.05 -0.35
CA THR A 49 -1.48 -6.16 -1.81
C THR A 49 -0.16 -6.80 -2.20
N ASN A 50 -0.17 -7.69 -3.20
CA ASN A 50 1.06 -8.34 -3.68
C ASN A 50 2.09 -7.27 -4.10
N PRO A 51 3.26 -7.19 -3.45
CA PRO A 51 4.24 -6.14 -3.70
C PRO A 51 4.87 -6.23 -5.08
N PHE A 52 4.87 -7.40 -5.74
CA PHE A 52 5.39 -7.53 -7.09
C PHE A 52 4.48 -6.83 -8.10
N LEU A 53 3.18 -7.18 -8.12
CA LEU A 53 2.21 -6.56 -9.03
C LEU A 53 2.08 -5.06 -8.76
N PHE A 54 1.99 -4.68 -7.48
CA PHE A 54 1.94 -3.27 -7.10
C PHE A 54 3.21 -2.52 -7.52
N GLY A 55 4.39 -3.13 -7.30
CA GLY A 55 5.67 -2.57 -7.69
C GLY A 55 5.80 -2.37 -9.20
N VAL A 56 5.37 -3.35 -10.01
CA VAL A 56 5.38 -3.25 -11.48
C VAL A 56 4.54 -2.06 -11.94
N VAL A 57 3.32 -1.92 -11.44
CA VAL A 57 2.45 -0.79 -11.79
C VAL A 57 3.10 0.55 -11.42
N VAL A 58 3.67 0.66 -10.21
CA VAL A 58 4.35 1.88 -9.76
C VAL A 58 5.58 2.19 -10.60
N ILE A 59 6.38 1.19 -10.98
CA ILE A 59 7.55 1.39 -11.85
C ILE A 59 7.11 1.92 -13.22
N VAL A 60 6.06 1.37 -13.82
CA VAL A 60 5.52 1.85 -15.11
C VAL A 60 5.08 3.32 -14.99
N LEU A 61 4.41 3.70 -13.90
CA LEU A 61 4.02 5.09 -13.65
C LEU A 61 5.23 6.02 -13.48
N ILE A 62 6.26 5.59 -12.74
CA ILE A 62 7.50 6.35 -12.57
C ILE A 62 8.18 6.54 -13.92
N LEU A 63 8.33 5.49 -14.72
CA LEU A 63 8.96 5.57 -16.04
C LEU A 63 8.17 6.48 -16.97
N GLY A 64 6.84 6.35 -17.01
CA GLY A 64 5.97 7.22 -17.81
C GLY A 64 6.08 8.69 -17.41
N LEU A 65 6.00 8.99 -16.11
CA LEU A 65 6.11 10.35 -15.58
C LEU A 65 7.46 10.98 -15.93
N ASN A 66 8.55 10.26 -15.71
CA ASN A 66 9.88 10.76 -16.02
C ASN A 66 10.07 10.89 -17.54
N PHE A 67 9.62 9.91 -18.33
CA PHE A 67 9.70 9.98 -19.78
C PHE A 67 9.02 11.24 -20.33
N LEU A 68 7.81 11.56 -19.87
CA LEU A 68 7.11 12.79 -20.28
C LEU A 68 7.90 14.06 -19.95
N MET A 69 8.46 14.15 -18.74
CA MET A 69 9.19 15.34 -18.30
C MET A 69 10.56 15.50 -18.95
N PHE A 70 11.24 14.40 -19.29
CA PHE A 70 12.52 14.44 -20.00
C PHE A 70 12.35 14.53 -21.53
N ALA A 71 11.23 14.04 -22.09
CA ALA A 71 10.90 14.21 -23.50
C ALA A 71 10.44 15.63 -23.84
N ALA A 72 9.78 16.33 -22.89
CA ALA A 72 9.39 17.73 -23.03
C ALA A 72 10.58 18.65 -23.37
N ASP A 73 11.78 18.29 -22.89
CA ASP A 73 13.04 19.01 -23.12
C ASP A 73 13.56 18.87 -24.57
N LYS A 74 13.23 17.77 -25.25
CA LYS A 74 13.75 17.44 -26.59
C LYS A 74 12.85 17.93 -27.73
N ASN A 75 11.55 18.03 -27.50
CA ASN A 75 10.60 18.15 -28.60
C ASN A 75 10.16 19.60 -28.91
N ASN A 76 10.71 20.64 -28.27
CA ASN A 76 10.36 22.07 -28.49
C ASN A 76 8.84 22.37 -28.52
N THR A 77 8.02 21.43 -28.03
CA THR A 77 6.56 21.42 -28.11
C THR A 77 5.93 21.92 -26.82
N ALA A 78 6.69 21.96 -25.74
CA ALA A 78 6.28 22.60 -24.51
C ALA A 78 6.48 24.11 -24.65
N GLN A 79 5.40 24.89 -24.61
CA GLN A 79 5.43 26.35 -24.40
C GLN A 79 5.96 26.75 -23.01
N LEU A 80 6.60 25.82 -22.29
CA LEU A 80 7.08 26.00 -20.93
C LEU A 80 8.44 26.67 -20.95
N GLN A 81 8.64 27.62 -20.04
CA GLN A 81 9.94 28.23 -19.83
C GLN A 81 10.92 27.20 -19.24
N PRO A 82 12.24 27.34 -19.48
CA PRO A 82 13.25 26.41 -18.94
C PRO A 82 13.16 26.19 -17.43
N GLY A 83 12.79 27.22 -16.66
CA GLY A 83 12.58 27.13 -15.22
C GLY A 83 11.40 26.23 -14.84
N GLU A 84 10.32 26.25 -15.61
CA GLU A 84 9.13 25.40 -15.38
C GLU A 84 9.43 23.93 -15.69
N ILE A 85 10.22 23.68 -16.74
CA ILE A 85 10.71 22.33 -17.08
C ILE A 85 11.58 21.78 -15.96
N LEU A 86 12.51 22.58 -15.42
CA LEU A 86 13.37 22.17 -14.31
C LEU A 86 12.55 21.87 -13.04
N LEU A 87 11.61 22.75 -12.69
CA LEU A 87 10.75 22.57 -11.52
C LEU A 87 9.87 21.32 -11.66
N GLY A 88 9.36 21.08 -12.86
CA GLY A 88 8.63 19.87 -13.19
C GLY A 88 9.46 18.58 -13.08
N LYS A 89 10.73 18.60 -13.51
CA LYS A 89 11.65 17.45 -13.33
C LYS A 89 11.89 17.17 -11.85
N ILE A 90 12.12 18.21 -11.04
CA ILE A 90 12.28 18.07 -9.58
C ILE A 90 11.01 17.47 -8.96
N ALA A 91 9.83 17.96 -9.34
CA ALA A 91 8.56 17.44 -8.87
C ALA A 91 8.36 15.96 -9.26
N ALA A 92 8.70 15.58 -10.49
CA ALA A 92 8.61 14.20 -10.97
C ALA A 92 9.53 13.26 -10.18
N LEU A 93 10.77 13.67 -9.90
CA LEU A 93 11.69 12.91 -9.06
C LEU A 93 11.18 12.78 -7.62
N GLY A 94 10.70 13.88 -7.04
CA GLY A 94 10.10 13.87 -5.69
C GLY A 94 8.91 12.92 -5.60
N MET A 95 8.01 12.97 -6.59
CA MET A 95 6.87 12.06 -6.66
C MET A 95 7.28 10.60 -6.85
N SER A 96 8.34 10.35 -7.64
CA SER A 96 8.88 9.00 -7.83
C SER A 96 9.40 8.41 -6.52
N ILE A 97 10.15 9.19 -5.73
CA ILE A 97 10.62 8.78 -4.41
C ILE A 97 9.45 8.48 -3.46
N PHE A 98 8.43 9.35 -3.45
CA PHE A 98 7.22 9.14 -2.66
C PHE A 98 6.51 7.84 -3.03
N MET A 99 6.31 7.57 -4.33
CA MET A 99 5.69 6.33 -4.80
C MET A 99 6.49 5.09 -4.38
N LEU A 100 7.82 5.12 -4.46
CA LEU A 100 8.67 4.02 -3.99
C LEU A 100 8.54 3.80 -2.48
N ALA A 101 8.42 4.87 -1.69
CA ALA A 101 8.17 4.77 -0.24
C ALA A 101 6.82 4.07 0.06
N VAL A 102 5.78 4.34 -0.73
CA VAL A 102 4.48 3.65 -0.63
C VAL A 102 4.62 2.16 -0.95
N VAL A 103 5.33 1.79 -2.02
CA VAL A 103 5.62 0.37 -2.36
C VAL A 103 6.36 -0.32 -1.24
N TRP A 104 7.34 0.35 -0.64
CA TRP A 104 8.10 -0.19 0.48
C TRP A 104 7.21 -0.42 1.72
N GLY A 105 6.34 0.54 2.04
CA GLY A 105 5.34 0.40 3.10
C GLY A 105 4.43 -0.81 2.88
N ASN A 106 3.90 -0.97 1.66
CA ASN A 106 3.09 -2.13 1.29
C ASN A 106 3.89 -3.45 1.36
N SER A 107 5.16 -3.47 0.92
CA SER A 107 6.02 -4.66 1.02
C SER A 107 6.25 -5.10 2.47
N LYS A 108 6.48 -4.14 3.39
CA LYS A 108 6.60 -4.43 4.82
C LYS A 108 5.31 -5.01 5.39
N HIS A 109 4.16 -4.42 5.05
CA HIS A 109 2.84 -4.89 5.46
C HIS A 109 2.55 -6.30 4.95
N TRP A 110 2.78 -6.55 3.66
CA TRP A 110 2.63 -7.85 3.03
C TRP A 110 3.47 -8.94 3.72
N ARG A 111 4.74 -8.66 4.04
CA ARG A 111 5.59 -9.63 4.75
C ARG A 111 5.04 -9.98 6.13
N LYS A 112 4.53 -9.00 6.88
CA LYS A 112 3.92 -9.25 8.19
C LYS A 112 2.67 -10.12 8.04
N PHE A 113 1.79 -9.77 7.09
CA PHE A 113 0.60 -10.57 6.78
C PHE A 113 0.95 -12.01 6.42
N GLN A 114 1.96 -12.24 5.57
CA GLN A 114 2.40 -13.58 5.19
C GLN A 114 2.92 -14.40 6.37
N LYS A 115 3.69 -13.77 7.28
CA LYS A 115 4.17 -14.42 8.50
C LYS A 115 3.00 -14.86 9.39
N TRP A 116 2.07 -13.95 9.66
CA TRP A 116 0.86 -14.23 10.43
C TRP A 116 0.04 -15.36 9.80
N ARG A 117 -0.23 -15.26 8.50
CA ARG A 117 -0.99 -16.25 7.76
C ARG A 117 -0.34 -17.63 7.87
N LYS A 118 0.99 -17.72 7.75
CA LYS A 118 1.72 -18.98 7.90
C LYS A 118 1.57 -19.58 9.30
N LYS A 119 1.65 -18.77 10.37
CA LYS A 119 1.42 -19.23 11.75
C LYS A 119 0.03 -19.81 11.92
N LEU A 120 -1.01 -19.09 11.48
CA LEU A 120 -2.40 -19.56 11.57
C LEU A 120 -2.64 -20.87 10.82
N TYR A 121 -2.02 -21.06 9.65
CA TYR A 121 -2.12 -22.33 8.94
C TYR A 121 -1.48 -23.47 9.73
N GLN A 122 -0.34 -23.21 10.36
CA GLN A 122 0.37 -24.22 11.15
C GLN A 122 -0.44 -24.63 12.38
N GLU A 123 -0.95 -23.66 13.15
CA GLU A 123 -1.79 -23.91 14.33
C GLU A 123 -3.03 -24.74 13.98
N LYS A 124 -3.63 -24.52 12.81
CA LYS A 124 -4.76 -25.34 12.34
C LYS A 124 -4.36 -26.76 11.99
N ILE A 125 -3.17 -26.97 11.41
CA ILE A 125 -2.66 -28.31 11.10
C ILE A 125 -2.41 -29.05 12.42
N ASP A 126 -1.73 -28.41 13.36
CA ASP A 126 -1.38 -29.00 14.65
C ASP A 126 -2.65 -29.36 15.45
N ALA A 127 -3.65 -28.47 15.48
CA ALA A 127 -4.93 -28.75 16.14
C ALA A 127 -5.71 -29.93 15.52
N VAL A 128 -5.57 -30.18 14.22
CA VAL A 128 -6.18 -31.35 13.56
C VAL A 128 -5.41 -32.63 13.88
N LEU A 129 -4.08 -32.54 14.04
CA LEU A 129 -3.24 -33.68 14.41
C LEU A 129 -3.45 -34.11 15.86
N GLU A 130 -3.67 -33.18 16.79
CA GLU A 130 -3.95 -33.47 18.21
C GLU A 130 -5.32 -34.12 18.44
N GLN A 131 -6.25 -33.98 17.50
CA GLN A 131 -7.60 -34.58 17.58
C GLN A 131 -7.67 -36.00 17.02
N LYS A 132 -6.56 -36.58 16.56
CA LYS A 132 -6.49 -37.89 15.91
C LYS A 132 -5.68 -38.88 16.74
#